data_AF-A0A1H6IKB1-F1
#
_entry.id   AF-A0A1H6IKB1-F1
#
_cell.length_a   1.000
_cell.length_b   1.000
_cell.length_c   1.000
_cell.angle_alpha   90.00
_cell.angle_beta   90.00
_cell.angle_gamma   90.00
#
_symmetry.space_group_name_H-M   'P 1'
#
loop_
_entity.id
_entity.type
_entity.pdbx_description
1 polymer ?
#
loop_
_entity_poly.entity_id
_entity_poly.type
_entity_poly.pdbx_seq_one_letter_code
_entity_poly.pdbx_strand_id
1 'polypeptide(L)'
;MVTRRSLIVIGVSLLALSSLAVTGASADHGSAGEYLTQLNDLRNAEALTEYTELDLARSQAVVELQTAAEFDSSMDTRMHHLLNAILAFQEAYADADENPIESVDHATEAQSHLNQLLDAGGEEYAGLGTVALERFYATQGETLYEQAQAAESTPRRLELLNASVRAFDGAGESERFADAQLERDQLLAEYESDMNRHDELVGDANTYLEGCGAACEGPTDYVLSGPFGAISEYTAAMSAHGDATEAAAIADEHGLDGDTSEAAAIESRAFTAMVSTGVASAILAFLYAGVFIAVAAGVIWRLSIWARDLHTSALDDIVTPLEVDDA
;
A
#
# COMPACT_ATOMS: atom_id res chain seq x y z
N MET A 1 -14.61 -41.95 -46.36
CA MET A 1 -15.04 -42.13 -44.95
C MET A 1 -15.15 -40.75 -44.34
N VAL A 2 -16.33 -40.14 -44.44
CA VAL A 2 -17.35 -40.07 -43.38
C VAL A 2 -16.92 -39.16 -42.24
N THR A 3 -17.38 -37.91 -42.39
CA THR A 3 -17.72 -36.90 -41.39
C THR A 3 -18.06 -37.41 -39.99
N ARG A 4 -17.57 -36.69 -38.96
CA ARG A 4 -18.40 -36.37 -37.80
C ARG A 4 -17.99 -35.04 -37.17
N ARG A 5 -18.92 -34.08 -37.30
CA ARG A 5 -18.98 -32.79 -36.63
C ARG A 5 -19.34 -33.04 -35.16
N SER A 6 -18.64 -32.38 -34.23
CA SER A 6 -19.15 -32.14 -32.87
C SER A 6 -19.36 -30.64 -32.73
N LEU A 7 -20.63 -30.26 -32.83
CA LEU A 7 -21.18 -28.97 -32.43
C LEU A 7 -21.18 -28.91 -30.90
N ILE A 8 -20.49 -27.93 -30.32
CA ILE A 8 -20.75 -27.49 -28.95
C ILE A 8 -21.52 -26.17 -29.07
N VAL A 9 -22.79 -26.24 -28.68
CA VAL A 9 -23.70 -25.10 -28.55
C VAL A 9 -23.45 -24.50 -27.17
N ILE A 10 -22.76 -23.37 -27.10
CA ILE A 10 -22.73 -22.52 -25.90
C ILE A 10 -23.82 -21.47 -26.11
N GLY A 11 -24.93 -21.66 -25.41
CA GLY A 11 -25.98 -20.67 -25.29
C GLY A 11 -25.50 -19.54 -24.41
N VAL A 12 -25.12 -18.42 -25.04
CA VAL A 12 -24.94 -17.15 -24.36
C VAL A 12 -26.32 -16.52 -24.21
N SER A 13 -26.88 -16.63 -23.02
CA SER A 13 -28.08 -15.89 -22.62
C SER A 13 -27.69 -14.42 -22.46
N LEU A 14 -27.97 -13.62 -23.49
CA LEU A 14 -28.05 -12.17 -23.42
C LEU A 14 -29.18 -11.79 -22.45
N LEU A 15 -28.84 -11.45 -21.20
CA LEU A 15 -29.71 -10.65 -20.35
C LEU A 15 -29.57 -9.20 -20.81
N ALA A 16 -30.64 -8.71 -21.42
CA ALA A 16 -30.75 -7.33 -21.88
C ALA A 16 -30.81 -6.40 -20.66
N LEU A 17 -29.77 -5.59 -20.45
CA LEU A 17 -29.86 -4.37 -19.67
C LEU A 17 -30.76 -3.38 -20.43
N SER A 18 -32.04 -3.35 -20.07
CA SER A 18 -32.93 -2.25 -20.44
C SER A 18 -32.74 -1.08 -19.47
N SER A 19 -32.08 -0.05 -19.97
CA SER A 19 -32.02 1.31 -19.43
C SER A 19 -33.43 1.89 -19.22
N LEU A 20 -33.79 2.25 -17.98
CA LEU A 20 -34.97 3.04 -17.68
C LEU A 20 -34.60 4.51 -17.51
N ALA A 21 -35.19 5.32 -18.39
CA ALA A 21 -35.16 6.77 -18.33
C ALA A 21 -36.05 7.26 -17.18
N VAL A 22 -35.51 8.16 -16.36
CA VAL A 22 -36.23 8.88 -15.31
C VAL A 22 -37.19 9.88 -15.96
N THR A 23 -38.48 9.60 -15.85
CA THR A 23 -39.56 10.59 -15.94
C THR A 23 -40.54 10.31 -14.81
N GLY A 24 -40.81 11.31 -13.97
CA GLY A 24 -41.63 11.20 -12.77
C GLY A 24 -42.98 10.54 -13.04
N ALA A 25 -43.15 9.35 -12.47
CA ALA A 25 -44.39 8.62 -12.29
C ALA A 25 -44.34 8.07 -10.86
N SER A 26 -45.48 8.07 -10.16
CA SER A 26 -45.67 7.31 -8.92
C SER A 26 -45.01 5.95 -9.07
N ALA A 27 -44.01 5.66 -8.24
CA ALA A 27 -43.36 4.36 -8.24
C ALA A 27 -44.43 3.34 -7.83
N ASP A 28 -45.01 2.69 -8.83
CA ASP A 28 -45.83 1.51 -8.66
C ASP A 28 -44.83 0.42 -8.29
N HIS A 29 -44.53 0.32 -6.99
CA HIS A 29 -43.85 -0.86 -6.48
C HIS A 29 -44.89 -2.01 -6.54
N GLY A 30 -44.44 -3.26 -6.68
CA GLY A 30 -45.24 -4.36 -7.27
C GLY A 30 -46.63 -4.64 -6.66
N SER A 31 -47.39 -5.54 -7.29
CA SER A 31 -48.70 -5.94 -6.75
C SER A 31 -48.57 -6.85 -5.53
N ALA A 32 -49.61 -6.92 -4.68
CA ALA A 32 -49.67 -7.85 -3.54
C ALA A 32 -49.33 -9.31 -3.92
N GLY A 33 -49.78 -9.76 -5.09
CA GLY A 33 -49.50 -11.11 -5.61
C GLY A 33 -48.03 -11.32 -5.99
N GLU A 34 -47.36 -10.28 -6.48
CA GLU A 34 -45.93 -10.32 -6.80
C GLU A 34 -45.09 -10.38 -5.52
N TYR A 35 -45.41 -9.58 -4.49
CA TYR A 35 -44.73 -9.69 -3.20
C TYR A 35 -44.96 -11.03 -2.53
N LEU A 36 -46.20 -11.56 -2.56
CA LEU A 36 -46.50 -12.89 -2.05
C LEU A 36 -45.66 -13.97 -2.73
N THR A 37 -45.48 -13.87 -4.04
CA THR A 37 -44.66 -14.84 -4.78
C THR A 37 -43.20 -14.73 -4.35
N GLN A 38 -42.63 -13.53 -4.41
CA GLN A 38 -41.22 -13.28 -4.06
C GLN A 38 -40.91 -13.69 -2.61
N LEU A 39 -41.74 -13.29 -1.64
CA LEU A 39 -41.56 -13.67 -0.23
C LEU A 39 -41.77 -15.18 0.03
N ASN A 40 -42.50 -15.90 -0.83
CA ASN A 40 -42.60 -17.35 -0.71
C ASN A 40 -41.43 -18.08 -1.37
N ASP A 41 -40.85 -17.51 -2.42
CA ASP A 41 -39.66 -18.06 -3.08
C ASP A 41 -38.43 -18.01 -2.15
N LEU A 42 -38.38 -17.04 -1.24
CA LEU A 42 -37.35 -16.92 -0.20
C LEU A 42 -37.48 -17.94 0.95
N ARG A 43 -38.56 -18.74 0.97
CA ARG A 43 -38.77 -19.71 2.05
C ARG A 43 -37.70 -20.80 2.01
N ASN A 44 -37.09 -21.07 3.17
CA ASN A 44 -35.96 -22.00 3.35
C ASN A 44 -34.68 -21.56 2.62
N ALA A 45 -34.55 -20.30 2.23
CA ALA A 45 -33.23 -19.79 1.88
C ALA A 45 -32.30 -19.94 3.10
N GLU A 46 -31.03 -20.25 2.83
CA GLU A 46 -30.05 -20.63 3.85
C GLU A 46 -29.87 -19.52 4.89
N ALA A 47 -29.69 -18.28 4.41
CA ALA A 47 -29.59 -17.07 5.24
C ALA A 47 -30.78 -16.92 6.22
N LEU A 48 -32.00 -17.20 5.76
CA LEU A 48 -33.22 -17.09 6.58
C LEU A 48 -33.40 -18.27 7.55
N THR A 49 -32.76 -19.41 7.26
CA THR A 49 -32.73 -20.56 8.17
C THR A 49 -31.77 -20.31 9.33
N GLU A 50 -30.64 -19.67 9.06
CA GLU A 50 -29.67 -19.27 10.08
C GLU A 50 -30.19 -18.07 10.89
N TYR A 51 -30.71 -17.04 10.21
CA TYR A 51 -31.24 -15.81 10.81
C TYR A 51 -32.76 -15.82 10.82
N THR A 52 -33.31 -16.61 11.74
CA THR A 52 -34.75 -16.89 11.86
C THR A 52 -35.63 -15.65 12.07
N GLU A 53 -35.07 -14.56 12.57
CA GLU A 53 -35.76 -13.29 12.77
C GLU A 53 -36.24 -12.71 11.44
N LEU A 54 -35.43 -12.82 10.37
CA LEU A 54 -35.83 -12.43 9.02
C LEU A 54 -36.87 -13.39 8.44
N ASP A 55 -36.81 -14.69 8.74
CA ASP A 55 -37.84 -15.64 8.28
C ASP A 55 -39.18 -15.39 8.97
N LEU A 56 -39.14 -14.95 10.24
CA LEU A 56 -40.32 -14.52 10.96
C LEU A 56 -40.92 -13.26 10.32
N ALA A 57 -40.11 -12.23 10.03
CA ALA A 57 -40.57 -11.02 9.35
C ALA A 57 -41.19 -11.34 7.98
N ARG A 58 -40.52 -12.18 7.19
CA ARG A 58 -41.04 -12.69 5.90
C ARG A 58 -42.38 -13.42 6.07
N SER A 59 -42.49 -14.30 7.05
CA SER A 59 -43.71 -15.07 7.31
C SER A 59 -44.87 -14.20 7.76
N GLN A 60 -44.62 -13.21 8.61
CA GLN A 60 -45.62 -12.24 9.04
C GLN A 60 -46.10 -11.38 7.86
N ALA A 61 -45.18 -10.91 7.01
CA ALA A 61 -45.53 -10.17 5.80
C ALA A 61 -46.40 -10.97 4.82
N VAL A 62 -46.12 -12.27 4.65
CA VAL A 62 -46.98 -13.17 3.85
C VAL A 62 -48.39 -13.26 4.46
N VAL A 63 -48.51 -13.35 5.78
CA VAL A 63 -49.82 -13.37 6.47
C VAL A 63 -50.55 -12.04 6.31
N GLU A 64 -49.87 -10.90 6.47
CA GLU A 64 -50.45 -9.57 6.26
C GLU A 64 -51.00 -9.46 4.83
N LEU A 65 -50.20 -9.78 3.82
CA LEU A 65 -50.61 -9.73 2.42
C LEU A 65 -51.79 -10.65 2.08
N GLN A 66 -51.95 -11.79 2.78
CA GLN A 66 -53.06 -12.71 2.58
C GLN A 66 -54.35 -12.29 3.29
N THR A 67 -54.24 -11.50 4.36
CA THR A 67 -55.37 -11.13 5.23
C THR A 67 -55.79 -9.68 5.10
N ALA A 68 -54.96 -8.85 4.47
CA ALA A 68 -55.25 -7.47 4.14
C ALA A 68 -56.54 -7.35 3.32
N ALA A 69 -57.44 -6.47 3.77
CA ALA A 69 -58.67 -6.18 3.05
C ALA A 69 -58.43 -5.39 1.76
N GLU A 70 -57.40 -4.54 1.75
CA GLU A 70 -56.98 -3.72 0.62
C GLU A 70 -55.45 -3.60 0.62
N PHE A 71 -54.87 -3.56 -0.58
CA PHE A 71 -53.45 -3.32 -0.79
C PHE A 71 -53.28 -1.86 -1.23
N ASP A 72 -52.85 -1.02 -0.29
CA ASP A 72 -52.64 0.41 -0.52
C ASP A 72 -51.16 0.75 -0.73
N SER A 73 -50.87 2.01 -1.03
CA SER A 73 -49.50 2.48 -1.29
C SER A 73 -48.59 2.41 -0.06
N SER A 74 -49.16 2.40 1.15
CA SER A 74 -48.38 2.27 2.38
C SER A 74 -47.89 0.83 2.55
N MET A 75 -48.78 -0.14 2.33
CA MET A 75 -48.43 -1.56 2.33
C MET A 75 -47.42 -1.88 1.22
N ASP A 76 -47.61 -1.33 0.03
CA ASP A 76 -46.66 -1.46 -1.07
C ASP A 76 -45.24 -1.00 -0.68
N THR A 77 -45.14 0.21 -0.12
CA THR A 77 -43.86 0.76 0.34
C THR A 77 -43.20 -0.12 1.41
N ARG A 78 -43.97 -0.61 2.39
CA ARG A 78 -43.45 -1.52 3.42
C ARG A 78 -42.93 -2.83 2.82
N MET A 79 -43.70 -3.46 1.94
CA MET A 79 -43.30 -4.73 1.33
C MET A 79 -42.10 -4.58 0.41
N HIS A 80 -42.00 -3.46 -0.30
CA HIS A 80 -40.83 -3.12 -1.10
C HIS A 80 -39.56 -3.09 -0.26
N HIS A 81 -39.56 -2.32 0.84
CA HIS A 81 -38.38 -2.20 1.70
C HIS A 81 -38.06 -3.48 2.45
N LEU A 82 -39.07 -4.22 2.93
CA LEU A 82 -38.84 -5.51 3.56
C LEU A 82 -38.21 -6.52 2.58
N LEU A 83 -38.74 -6.63 1.37
CA LEU A 83 -38.21 -7.55 0.37
C LEU A 83 -36.75 -7.20 0.03
N ASN A 84 -36.46 -5.93 -0.24
CA ASN A 84 -35.10 -5.50 -0.56
C ASN A 84 -34.14 -5.67 0.62
N ALA A 85 -34.59 -5.47 1.85
CA ALA A 85 -33.78 -5.77 3.03
C ALA A 85 -33.40 -7.26 3.10
N ILE A 86 -34.36 -8.16 2.85
CA ILE A 86 -34.11 -9.61 2.86
C ILE A 86 -33.22 -10.03 1.68
N LEU A 87 -33.36 -9.41 0.51
CA LEU A 87 -32.51 -9.70 -0.65
C LEU A 87 -31.06 -9.24 -0.41
N ALA A 88 -30.86 -8.00 0.04
CA ALA A 88 -29.54 -7.49 0.39
C ALA A 88 -28.89 -8.32 1.51
N PHE A 89 -29.66 -8.76 2.51
CA PHE A 89 -29.14 -9.66 3.54
C PHE A 89 -28.71 -11.02 2.99
N GLN A 90 -29.40 -11.56 1.99
CA GLN A 90 -28.99 -12.82 1.36
C GLN A 90 -27.68 -12.68 0.59
N GLU A 91 -27.48 -11.55 -0.09
CA GLU A 91 -26.19 -11.23 -0.72
C GLU A 91 -25.10 -11.12 0.35
N ALA A 92 -25.37 -10.39 1.44
CA ALA A 92 -24.46 -10.29 2.58
C ALA A 92 -24.06 -11.67 3.13
N TYR A 93 -25.03 -12.56 3.34
CA TYR A 93 -24.78 -13.91 3.83
C TYR A 93 -24.00 -14.77 2.83
N ALA A 94 -24.30 -14.67 1.53
CA ALA A 94 -23.60 -15.43 0.50
C ALA A 94 -22.12 -15.04 0.40
N ASP A 95 -21.81 -13.75 0.59
CA ASP A 95 -20.44 -13.22 0.55
C ASP A 95 -19.69 -13.35 1.88
N ALA A 96 -20.34 -13.82 2.96
CA ALA A 96 -19.78 -13.77 4.31
C ALA A 96 -18.42 -14.46 4.45
N ASP A 97 -18.22 -15.58 3.74
CA ASP A 97 -16.99 -16.37 3.79
C ASP A 97 -15.97 -15.95 2.72
N GLU A 98 -16.40 -15.77 1.48
CA GLU A 98 -15.50 -15.52 0.33
C GLU A 98 -15.10 -14.05 0.23
N ASN A 99 -16.04 -13.14 0.48
CA ASN A 99 -15.86 -11.69 0.34
C ASN A 99 -16.37 -10.94 1.59
N PRO A 100 -15.74 -11.13 2.76
CA PRO A 100 -16.27 -10.66 4.04
C PRO A 100 -16.42 -9.13 4.15
N ILE A 101 -15.67 -8.36 3.35
CA ILE A 101 -15.81 -6.90 3.29
C ILE A 101 -17.08 -6.51 2.52
N GLU A 102 -17.29 -7.10 1.34
CA GLU A 102 -18.46 -6.87 0.48
C GLU A 102 -19.74 -7.33 1.20
N SER A 103 -19.64 -8.43 1.94
CA SER A 103 -20.67 -8.91 2.85
C SER A 103 -21.14 -7.85 3.85
N VAL A 104 -20.24 -7.08 4.46
CA VAL A 104 -20.59 -5.97 5.37
C VAL A 104 -21.24 -4.80 4.62
N ASP A 105 -20.84 -4.54 3.37
CA ASP A 105 -21.45 -3.50 2.55
C ASP A 105 -22.91 -3.87 2.17
N HIS A 106 -23.16 -5.12 1.79
CA HIS A 106 -24.52 -5.62 1.54
C HIS A 106 -25.39 -5.63 2.81
N ALA A 107 -24.82 -5.96 3.97
CA ALA A 107 -25.51 -5.82 5.25
C ALA A 107 -25.88 -4.35 5.55
N THR A 108 -25.04 -3.40 5.13
CA THR A 108 -25.30 -1.97 5.28
C THR A 108 -26.43 -1.50 4.38
N GLU A 109 -26.51 -2.05 3.17
CA GLU A 109 -27.65 -1.85 2.28
C GLU A 109 -28.95 -2.43 2.86
N ALA A 110 -28.91 -3.63 3.44
CA ALA A 110 -30.05 -4.21 4.15
C ALA A 110 -30.51 -3.30 5.31
N GLN A 111 -29.58 -2.79 6.12
CA GLN A 111 -29.89 -1.84 7.20
C GLN A 111 -30.56 -0.56 6.67
N SER A 112 -30.10 -0.02 5.54
CA SER A 112 -30.72 1.15 4.89
C SER A 112 -32.18 0.89 4.53
N HIS A 113 -32.49 -0.31 3.99
CA HIS A 113 -33.85 -0.69 3.69
C HIS A 113 -34.71 -0.90 4.95
N LEU A 114 -34.16 -1.46 6.03
CA LEU A 114 -34.88 -1.56 7.31
C LEU A 114 -35.18 -0.18 7.92
N ASN A 115 -34.27 0.79 7.77
CA ASN A 115 -34.51 2.17 8.20
C ASN A 115 -35.64 2.82 7.38
N GLN A 116 -35.67 2.60 6.06
CA GLN A 116 -36.78 3.06 5.21
C GLN A 116 -38.10 2.35 5.54
N LEU A 117 -38.02 1.08 5.97
CA LEU A 117 -39.18 0.32 6.44
C LEU A 117 -39.73 0.87 7.76
N LEU A 118 -38.88 1.31 8.69
CA LEU A 118 -39.29 2.02 9.91
C LEU A 118 -40.07 3.29 9.55
N ASP A 119 -39.53 4.11 8.64
CA ASP A 119 -40.17 5.36 8.20
C ASP A 119 -41.51 5.12 7.50
N ALA A 120 -41.70 3.94 6.88
CA ALA A 120 -42.94 3.51 6.24
C ALA A 120 -43.96 2.87 7.20
N GLY A 121 -43.70 2.86 8.51
CA GLY A 121 -44.58 2.28 9.53
C GLY A 121 -44.53 0.75 9.57
N GLY A 122 -43.39 0.15 9.22
CA GLY A 122 -43.12 -1.28 9.30
C GLY A 122 -42.26 -1.67 10.50
N GLU A 123 -42.56 -1.12 11.68
CA GLU A 123 -41.68 -1.22 12.86
C GLU A 123 -41.46 -2.66 13.34
N GLU A 124 -42.48 -3.52 13.23
CA GLU A 124 -42.37 -4.92 13.62
C GLU A 124 -41.35 -5.67 12.74
N TYR A 125 -41.44 -5.48 11.41
CA TYR A 125 -40.52 -6.10 10.46
C TYR A 125 -39.12 -5.56 10.58
N ALA A 126 -38.99 -4.25 10.70
CA ALA A 126 -37.69 -3.62 10.83
C ALA A 126 -36.99 -4.02 12.13
N GLY A 127 -37.72 -4.11 13.24
CA GLY A 127 -37.18 -4.57 14.51
C GLY A 127 -36.60 -6.00 14.42
N LEU A 128 -37.32 -6.92 13.76
CA LEU A 128 -36.83 -8.28 13.53
C LEU A 128 -35.60 -8.31 12.62
N GLY A 129 -35.61 -7.54 11.53
CA GLY A 129 -34.48 -7.45 10.62
C GLY A 129 -33.23 -6.85 11.28
N THR A 130 -33.40 -5.84 12.13
CA THR A 130 -32.28 -5.21 12.86
C THR A 130 -31.61 -6.20 13.79
N VAL A 131 -32.38 -7.02 14.53
CA VAL A 131 -31.80 -8.06 15.41
C VAL A 131 -31.00 -9.10 14.61
N ALA A 132 -31.48 -9.50 13.43
CA ALA A 132 -30.71 -10.38 12.54
C ALA A 132 -29.40 -9.72 12.09
N LEU A 133 -29.45 -8.46 11.65
CA LEU A 133 -28.27 -7.72 11.21
C LEU A 133 -27.27 -7.48 12.33
N GLU A 134 -27.70 -7.12 13.54
CA GLU A 134 -26.81 -6.96 14.70
C GLU A 134 -26.00 -8.24 14.96
N ARG A 135 -26.67 -9.40 14.92
CA ARG A 135 -26.01 -10.71 15.10
C ARG A 135 -25.07 -11.06 13.93
N PHE A 136 -25.46 -10.71 12.71
CA PHE A 136 -24.63 -10.89 11.52
C PHE A 136 -23.36 -10.03 11.60
N TYR A 137 -23.52 -8.75 11.88
CA TYR A 137 -22.43 -7.81 12.08
C TYR A 137 -21.49 -8.22 13.21
N ALA A 138 -21.99 -8.71 14.34
CA ALA A 138 -21.13 -9.19 15.42
C ALA A 138 -20.22 -10.33 14.96
N THR A 139 -20.76 -11.25 14.15
CA THR A 139 -20.02 -12.40 13.61
C THR A 139 -18.99 -11.95 12.57
N GLN A 140 -19.38 -11.09 11.63
CA GLN A 140 -18.47 -10.55 10.62
C GLN A 140 -17.41 -9.64 11.22
N GLY A 141 -17.74 -8.86 12.24
CA GLY A 141 -16.80 -7.99 12.96
C GLY A 141 -15.66 -8.78 13.56
N GLU A 142 -15.95 -9.87 14.27
CA GLU A 142 -14.89 -10.74 14.81
C GLU A 142 -14.10 -11.42 13.70
N THR A 143 -14.76 -11.95 12.67
CA THR A 143 -14.09 -12.61 11.53
C THR A 143 -13.12 -11.68 10.81
N LEU A 144 -13.55 -10.46 10.50
CA LEU A 144 -12.72 -9.44 9.85
C LEU A 144 -11.58 -8.99 10.76
N TYR A 145 -11.83 -8.85 12.06
CA TYR A 145 -10.80 -8.50 13.03
C TYR A 145 -9.74 -9.60 13.12
N GLU A 146 -10.13 -10.87 13.23
CA GLU A 146 -9.20 -12.01 13.23
C GLU A 146 -8.38 -12.08 11.93
N GLN A 147 -9.02 -11.88 10.77
CA GLN A 147 -8.32 -11.82 9.49
C GLN A 147 -7.35 -10.65 9.42
N ALA A 148 -7.69 -9.49 9.99
CA ALA A 148 -6.79 -8.36 10.07
C ALA A 148 -5.53 -8.72 10.89
N GLN A 149 -5.69 -9.44 12.00
CA GLN A 149 -4.55 -9.87 12.81
C GLN A 149 -3.64 -10.89 12.11
N ALA A 150 -4.16 -11.61 11.12
CA ALA A 150 -3.40 -12.56 10.30
C ALA A 150 -2.87 -11.94 8.98
N ALA A 151 -3.24 -10.71 8.65
CA ALA A 151 -2.83 -10.07 7.40
C ALA A 151 -1.34 -9.77 7.37
N GLU A 152 -0.67 -10.12 6.27
CA GLU A 152 0.78 -9.97 6.12
C GLU A 152 1.19 -8.54 5.71
N SER A 153 0.33 -7.82 5.01
CA SER A 153 0.59 -6.43 4.57
C SER A 153 -0.23 -5.43 5.38
N THR A 154 0.39 -4.32 5.78
CA THR A 154 -0.28 -3.23 6.52
C THR A 154 -1.50 -2.64 5.78
N PRO A 155 -1.48 -2.40 4.46
CA PRO A 155 -2.66 -1.89 3.74
C PRO A 155 -3.86 -2.83 3.83
N ARG A 156 -3.65 -4.14 3.63
CA ARG A 156 -4.73 -5.13 3.76
C ARG A 156 -5.25 -5.21 5.19
N ARG A 157 -4.37 -5.13 6.18
CA ARG A 157 -4.74 -5.09 7.60
C ARG A 157 -5.64 -3.89 7.91
N LEU A 158 -5.28 -2.70 7.42
CA LEU A 158 -6.07 -1.48 7.57
C LEU A 158 -7.46 -1.59 6.91
N GLU A 159 -7.52 -2.19 5.72
CA GLU A 159 -8.78 -2.43 5.01
C GLU A 159 -9.73 -3.33 5.83
N LEU A 160 -9.21 -4.45 6.35
CA LEU A 160 -9.95 -5.39 7.18
C LEU A 160 -10.37 -4.76 8.52
N LEU A 161 -9.48 -4.02 9.19
CA LEU A 161 -9.82 -3.27 10.42
C LEU A 161 -10.90 -2.22 10.17
N ASN A 162 -10.86 -1.53 9.03
CA ASN A 162 -11.90 -0.57 8.70
C ASN A 162 -13.27 -1.25 8.50
N ALA A 163 -13.29 -2.41 7.84
CA ALA A 163 -14.50 -3.20 7.70
C ALA A 163 -14.99 -3.76 9.05
N SER A 164 -14.09 -4.25 9.92
CA SER A 164 -14.44 -4.75 11.24
C SER A 164 -15.02 -3.66 12.14
N VAL A 165 -14.48 -2.43 12.07
CA VAL A 165 -15.02 -1.27 12.80
C VAL A 165 -16.45 -0.97 12.37
N ARG A 166 -16.73 -0.95 11.05
CA ARG A 166 -18.10 -0.76 10.54
C ARG A 166 -19.04 -1.87 11.04
N ALA A 167 -18.57 -3.11 11.04
CA ALA A 167 -19.35 -4.23 11.54
C ALA A 167 -19.61 -4.12 13.05
N PHE A 168 -18.62 -3.83 13.89
CA PHE A 168 -18.84 -3.65 15.32
C PHE A 168 -19.79 -2.49 15.66
N ASP A 169 -19.74 -1.40 14.90
CA ASP A 169 -20.71 -0.30 15.01
C ASP A 169 -22.13 -0.79 14.67
N GLY A 170 -22.29 -1.49 13.54
CA GLY A 170 -23.56 -2.08 13.12
C GLY A 170 -24.11 -3.15 14.09
N ALA A 171 -23.23 -3.81 14.83
CA ALA A 171 -23.59 -4.77 15.88
C ALA A 171 -24.00 -4.12 17.21
N GLY A 172 -23.73 -2.81 17.39
CA GLY A 172 -23.89 -2.13 18.68
C GLY A 172 -22.85 -2.53 19.74
N GLU A 173 -21.75 -3.17 19.33
CA GLU A 173 -20.69 -3.67 20.20
C GLU A 173 -19.69 -2.55 20.57
N SER A 174 -20.16 -1.60 21.39
CA SER A 174 -19.44 -0.35 21.67
C SER A 174 -18.00 -0.50 22.19
N GLU A 175 -17.70 -1.54 22.97
CA GLU A 175 -16.35 -1.81 23.47
C GLU A 175 -15.43 -2.30 22.34
N ARG A 176 -15.87 -3.31 21.59
CA ARG A 176 -15.12 -3.84 20.44
C ARG A 176 -14.93 -2.81 19.34
N PHE A 177 -15.94 -1.99 19.08
CA PHE A 177 -15.86 -0.86 18.16
C PHE A 177 -14.75 0.11 18.56
N ALA A 178 -14.71 0.53 19.83
CA ALA A 178 -13.72 1.49 20.31
C ALA A 178 -12.29 0.92 20.25
N ASP A 179 -12.12 -0.35 20.62
CA ASP A 179 -10.83 -1.02 20.57
C ASP A 179 -10.31 -1.16 19.13
N ALA A 180 -11.13 -1.69 18.22
CA ALA A 180 -10.77 -1.85 16.81
C ALA A 180 -10.53 -0.50 16.13
N GLN A 181 -11.31 0.53 16.49
CA GLN A 181 -11.10 1.88 15.99
C GLN A 181 -9.76 2.46 16.44
N LEU A 182 -9.42 2.31 17.72
CA LEU A 182 -8.15 2.81 18.25
C LEU A 182 -6.96 2.12 17.57
N GLU A 183 -7.02 0.80 17.40
CA GLU A 183 -5.98 0.03 16.72
C GLU A 183 -5.82 0.46 15.25
N ARG A 184 -6.93 0.61 14.52
CA ARG A 184 -6.93 1.12 13.15
C ARG A 184 -6.28 2.51 13.07
N ASP A 185 -6.68 3.43 13.95
CA ASP A 185 -6.22 4.82 13.91
C ASP A 185 -4.72 4.92 14.25
N GLN A 186 -4.24 4.09 15.18
CA GLN A 186 -2.81 3.99 15.49
C GLN A 186 -2.01 3.44 14.31
N LEU A 187 -2.47 2.31 13.75
CA LEU A 187 -1.79 1.68 12.60
C LEU A 187 -1.78 2.60 11.37
N LEU A 188 -2.87 3.34 11.14
CA LEU A 188 -2.94 4.29 10.03
C LEU A 188 -1.96 5.44 10.23
N ALA A 189 -1.86 6.00 11.44
CA ALA A 189 -0.93 7.09 11.73
C ALA A 189 0.54 6.65 11.62
N GLU A 190 0.86 5.44 12.07
CA GLU A 190 2.19 4.83 11.92
C GLU A 190 2.51 4.62 10.45
N TYR A 191 1.62 3.96 9.70
CA TYR A 191 1.77 3.72 8.27
C TYR A 191 1.93 5.03 7.47
N GLU A 192 1.12 6.05 7.73
CA GLU A 192 1.25 7.35 7.06
C GLU A 192 2.59 8.03 7.38
N SER A 193 3.05 7.96 8.63
CA SER A 193 4.36 8.49 9.03
C SER A 193 5.48 7.78 8.29
N ASP A 194 5.44 6.45 8.24
CA ASP A 194 6.46 5.62 7.62
C ASP A 194 6.48 5.77 6.11
N MET A 195 5.32 5.87 5.46
CA MET A 195 5.24 6.15 4.01
C MET A 195 5.76 7.54 3.66
N ASN A 196 5.50 8.56 4.48
CA ASN A 196 6.11 9.88 4.29
C ASN A 196 7.64 9.82 4.43
N ARG A 197 8.14 9.03 5.38
CA ARG A 197 9.58 8.82 5.59
C ARG A 197 10.20 8.06 4.41
N HIS A 198 9.56 6.98 3.96
CA HIS A 198 9.94 6.23 2.77
C HIS A 198 10.10 7.15 1.56
N ASP A 199 9.10 7.98 1.28
CA ASP A 199 9.11 8.88 0.12
C ASP A 199 10.20 9.96 0.22
N GLU A 200 10.47 10.47 1.42
CA GLU A 200 11.59 11.39 1.68
C GLU A 200 12.94 10.72 1.37
N LEU A 201 13.16 9.50 1.89
CA LEU A 201 14.38 8.74 1.70
C LEU A 201 14.63 8.36 0.23
N VAL A 202 13.59 7.91 -0.46
CA VAL A 202 13.62 7.62 -1.90
C VAL A 202 13.91 8.90 -2.69
N GLY A 203 13.31 10.03 -2.30
CA GLY A 203 13.55 11.34 -2.92
C GLY A 203 14.98 11.83 -2.75
N ASP A 204 15.56 11.71 -1.55
CA ASP A 204 16.94 12.10 -1.24
C ASP A 204 17.94 11.22 -2.00
N ALA A 205 17.74 9.91 -1.99
CA ALA A 205 18.58 8.96 -2.74
C ALA A 205 18.54 9.22 -4.25
N ASN A 206 17.36 9.48 -4.82
CA ASN A 206 17.23 9.81 -6.24
C ASN A 206 17.87 11.16 -6.59
N THR A 207 17.70 12.18 -5.75
CA THR A 207 18.34 13.49 -5.94
C THR A 207 19.86 13.36 -6.00
N TYR A 208 20.45 12.50 -5.14
CA TYR A 208 21.86 12.18 -5.20
C TYR A 208 22.25 11.49 -6.53
N LEU A 209 21.53 10.43 -6.92
CA LEU A 209 21.81 9.67 -8.14
C LEU A 209 21.72 10.54 -9.40
N GLU A 210 20.72 11.42 -9.47
CA GLU A 210 20.54 12.37 -10.56
C GLU A 210 21.66 13.43 -10.60
N GLY A 211 22.03 13.97 -9.44
CA GLY A 211 23.10 14.96 -9.31
C GLY A 211 24.48 14.40 -9.68
N CYS A 212 24.72 13.12 -9.38
CA CYS A 212 25.96 12.44 -9.70
C CYS A 212 26.08 12.09 -11.21
N GLY A 213 24.97 11.73 -11.85
CA GLY A 213 24.92 11.43 -13.28
C GLY A 213 25.93 10.36 -13.71
N ALA A 214 26.61 10.58 -14.85
CA ALA A 214 27.58 9.62 -15.40
C ALA A 214 28.81 9.38 -14.48
N ALA A 215 29.08 10.27 -13.51
CA ALA A 215 30.20 10.09 -12.60
C ALA A 215 29.98 8.93 -11.62
N CYS A 216 28.73 8.50 -11.42
CA CYS A 216 28.36 7.34 -10.59
C CYS A 216 28.44 6.01 -11.34
N GLU A 217 28.62 6.03 -12.68
CA GLU A 217 28.69 4.81 -13.49
C GLU A 217 30.07 4.14 -13.44
N GLY A 218 31.13 4.85 -13.01
CA GLY A 218 32.46 4.28 -12.93
C GLY A 218 33.52 5.15 -12.24
N PRO A 219 34.54 4.52 -11.62
CA PRO A 219 35.59 5.22 -10.88
C PRO A 219 36.47 6.13 -11.77
N THR A 220 36.56 5.83 -13.07
CA THR A 220 37.36 6.61 -14.03
C THR A 220 36.73 7.96 -14.35
N ASP A 221 35.42 8.00 -14.51
CA ASP A 221 34.68 9.22 -14.85
C ASP A 221 34.67 10.19 -13.67
N TYR A 222 34.66 9.66 -12.45
CA TYR A 222 34.80 10.43 -11.22
C TYR A 222 36.17 11.11 -11.07
N VAL A 223 37.27 10.39 -11.35
CA VAL A 223 38.63 10.98 -11.29
C VAL A 223 38.81 12.09 -12.33
N LEU A 224 38.13 11.98 -13.48
CA LEU A 224 38.21 12.95 -14.58
C LEU A 224 37.34 14.21 -14.35
N SER A 225 36.28 14.13 -13.54
CA SER A 225 35.35 15.24 -13.29
C SER A 225 35.85 16.26 -12.26
N GLY A 226 36.75 15.88 -11.35
CA GLY A 226 37.48 16.84 -10.51
C GLY A 226 37.93 16.29 -9.14
N PRO A 227 39.19 16.52 -8.70
CA PRO A 227 39.76 15.86 -7.52
C PRO A 227 39.34 16.47 -6.16
N PHE A 228 38.72 17.64 -6.11
CA PHE A 228 38.56 18.43 -4.88
C PHE A 228 37.27 18.13 -4.06
N GLY A 229 36.50 17.10 -4.44
CA GLY A 229 35.23 16.73 -3.76
C GLY A 229 35.07 15.23 -3.44
N ALA A 230 36.10 14.41 -3.65
CA ALA A 230 35.97 12.95 -3.62
C ALA A 230 35.47 12.38 -2.27
N ILE A 231 35.93 12.96 -1.16
CA ILE A 231 35.51 12.54 0.19
C ILE A 231 34.06 12.96 0.48
N SER A 232 33.66 14.19 0.12
CA SER A 232 32.28 14.66 0.32
C SER A 232 31.30 13.87 -0.52
N GLU A 233 31.70 13.48 -1.73
CA GLU A 233 30.88 12.63 -2.59
C GLU A 233 30.74 11.21 -2.03
N TYR A 234 31.84 10.61 -1.57
CA TYR A 234 31.78 9.30 -0.94
C TYR A 234 30.84 9.29 0.28
N THR A 235 30.86 10.35 1.10
CA THR A 235 29.90 10.48 2.21
C THR A 235 28.46 10.67 1.75
N ALA A 236 28.23 11.39 0.65
CA ALA A 236 26.90 11.56 0.06
C ALA A 236 26.37 10.24 -0.53
N ALA A 237 27.22 9.48 -1.22
CA ALA A 237 26.90 8.15 -1.74
C ALA A 237 26.56 7.16 -0.62
N MET A 238 27.31 7.21 0.49
CA MET A 238 27.04 6.38 1.67
C MET A 238 25.71 6.75 2.33
N SER A 239 25.38 8.05 2.40
CA SER A 239 24.06 8.52 2.87
C SER A 239 22.95 7.98 1.98
N ALA A 240 23.01 8.22 0.66
CA ALA A 240 21.99 7.79 -0.28
C ALA A 240 21.78 6.26 -0.29
N HIS A 241 22.84 5.48 -0.08
CA HIS A 241 22.71 4.03 0.09
C HIS A 241 22.02 3.66 1.40
N GLY A 242 22.36 4.34 2.51
CA GLY A 242 21.67 4.19 3.78
C GLY A 242 20.18 4.54 3.66
N ASP A 243 19.87 5.65 2.99
CA ASP A 243 18.51 6.12 2.81
C ASP A 243 17.67 5.13 1.99
N ALA A 244 18.22 4.61 0.89
CA ALA A 244 17.56 3.59 0.08
C ALA A 244 17.37 2.25 0.83
N THR A 245 18.31 1.89 1.72
CA THR A 245 18.20 0.68 2.55
C THR A 245 17.09 0.84 3.61
N GLU A 246 17.02 2.01 4.25
CA GLU A 246 15.97 2.34 5.23
C GLU A 246 14.59 2.36 4.55
N ALA A 247 14.48 2.96 3.36
CA ALA A 247 13.26 2.91 2.56
C ALA A 247 12.84 1.47 2.22
N ALA A 248 13.77 0.63 1.77
CA ALA A 248 13.48 -0.77 1.47
C ALA A 248 12.99 -1.54 2.72
N ALA A 249 13.57 -1.24 3.90
CA ALA A 249 13.15 -1.85 5.16
C ALA A 249 11.72 -1.42 5.56
N ILE A 250 11.37 -0.14 5.39
CA ILE A 250 10.00 0.34 5.63
C ILE A 250 8.99 -0.36 4.70
N ALA A 251 9.31 -0.46 3.41
CA ALA A 251 8.46 -1.14 2.45
C ALA A 251 8.28 -2.64 2.77
N ASP A 252 9.35 -3.32 3.18
CA ASP A 252 9.32 -4.72 3.63
C ASP A 252 8.48 -4.90 4.91
N GLU A 253 8.62 -4.01 5.89
CA GLU A 253 7.84 -4.02 7.14
C GLU A 253 6.33 -3.92 6.89
N HIS A 254 5.92 -3.19 5.84
CA HIS A 254 4.53 -3.04 5.46
C HIS A 254 4.03 -4.05 4.40
N GLY A 255 4.89 -4.95 3.93
CA GLY A 255 4.55 -5.96 2.92
C GLY A 255 4.29 -5.36 1.53
N LEU A 256 5.01 -4.31 1.17
CA LEU A 256 4.88 -3.59 -0.10
C LEU A 256 5.87 -4.09 -1.16
N ASP A 257 5.69 -5.35 -1.62
CA ASP A 257 6.63 -6.03 -2.53
C ASP A 257 7.07 -5.20 -3.76
N GLY A 258 6.15 -4.38 -4.30
CA GLY A 258 6.44 -3.48 -5.42
C GLY A 258 7.45 -2.38 -5.04
N ASP A 259 7.20 -1.70 -3.92
CA ASP A 259 8.03 -0.59 -3.45
C ASP A 259 9.37 -1.09 -2.90
N THR A 260 9.39 -2.27 -2.27
CA THR A 260 10.64 -2.95 -1.88
C THR A 260 11.54 -3.21 -3.08
N SER A 261 10.96 -3.60 -4.22
CA SER A 261 11.74 -3.86 -5.45
C SER A 261 12.31 -2.58 -6.07
N GLU A 262 11.60 -1.46 -5.97
CA GLU A 262 12.06 -0.15 -6.43
C GLU A 262 13.17 0.39 -5.52
N ALA A 263 12.96 0.36 -4.20
CA ALA A 263 13.95 0.77 -3.22
C ALA A 263 15.23 -0.07 -3.34
N ALA A 264 15.13 -1.38 -3.53
CA ALA A 264 16.29 -2.25 -3.78
C ALA A 264 17.05 -1.90 -5.08
N ALA A 265 16.34 -1.46 -6.13
CA ALA A 265 16.97 -0.98 -7.36
C ALA A 265 17.68 0.37 -7.17
N ILE A 266 17.16 1.24 -6.31
CA ILE A 266 17.83 2.48 -5.90
C ILE A 266 19.05 2.16 -5.04
N GLU A 267 18.90 1.26 -4.06
CA GLU A 267 19.97 0.78 -3.18
C GLU A 267 21.16 0.23 -3.99
N SER A 268 20.90 -0.63 -4.97
CA SER A 268 21.93 -1.21 -5.84
C SER A 268 22.71 -0.15 -6.63
N ARG A 269 22.01 0.90 -7.10
CA ARG A 269 22.62 2.02 -7.80
C ARG A 269 23.45 2.88 -6.85
N ALA A 270 22.92 3.20 -5.67
CA ALA A 270 23.63 3.96 -4.64
C ALA A 270 24.87 3.21 -4.12
N PHE A 271 24.79 1.89 -3.96
CA PHE A 271 25.94 1.06 -3.61
C PHE A 271 27.03 1.10 -4.69
N THR A 272 26.64 1.02 -5.97
CA THR A 272 27.57 1.11 -7.10
C THR A 272 28.28 2.49 -7.13
N ALA A 273 27.51 3.56 -6.90
CA ALA A 273 28.04 4.91 -6.73
C ALA A 273 29.03 5.01 -5.55
N MET A 274 28.68 4.44 -4.40
CA MET A 274 29.53 4.42 -3.21
C MET A 274 30.87 3.69 -3.47
N VAL A 275 30.84 2.53 -4.13
CA VAL A 275 32.04 1.77 -4.47
C VAL A 275 32.91 2.54 -5.48
N SER A 276 32.30 3.11 -6.51
CA SER A 276 33.04 3.84 -7.56
C SER A 276 33.73 5.09 -7.02
N THR A 277 33.02 5.90 -6.21
CA THR A 277 33.56 7.11 -5.56
C THR A 277 34.63 6.77 -4.51
N GLY A 278 34.45 5.66 -3.78
CA GLY A 278 35.45 5.16 -2.83
C GLY A 278 36.75 4.74 -3.52
N VAL A 279 36.67 3.99 -4.63
CA VAL A 279 37.83 3.60 -5.44
C VAL A 279 38.51 4.83 -6.06
N ALA A 280 37.73 5.76 -6.60
CA ALA A 280 38.27 7.01 -7.16
C ALA A 280 38.99 7.86 -6.11
N SER A 281 38.44 7.96 -4.90
CA SER A 281 39.06 8.63 -3.76
C SER A 281 40.39 8.01 -3.38
N ALA A 282 40.46 6.67 -3.34
CA ALA A 282 41.71 5.95 -3.07
C ALA A 282 42.77 6.22 -4.14
N ILE A 283 42.40 6.19 -5.43
CA ILE A 283 43.30 6.51 -6.55
C ILE A 283 43.84 7.94 -6.42
N LEU A 284 42.97 8.91 -6.15
CA LEU A 284 43.37 10.30 -5.94
C LEU A 284 44.33 10.46 -4.75
N ALA A 285 44.07 9.77 -3.64
CA ALA A 285 44.97 9.77 -2.49
C ALA A 285 46.38 9.24 -2.84
N PHE A 286 46.46 8.14 -3.61
CA PHE A 286 47.74 7.61 -4.11
C PHE A 286 48.45 8.59 -5.06
N LEU A 287 47.72 9.24 -5.97
CA LEU A 287 48.28 10.24 -6.88
C LEU A 287 48.82 11.45 -6.12
N TYR A 288 48.07 11.99 -5.15
CA TYR A 288 48.53 13.10 -4.31
C TYR A 288 49.76 12.72 -3.48
N ALA A 289 49.77 11.54 -2.87
CA ALA A 289 50.93 11.04 -2.14
C ALA A 289 52.16 10.91 -3.05
N GLY A 290 51.97 10.39 -4.27
CA GLY A 290 53.02 10.27 -5.28
C GLY A 290 53.60 11.64 -5.69
N VAL A 291 52.75 12.64 -5.92
CA VAL A 291 53.18 14.01 -6.22
C VAL A 291 53.97 14.61 -5.04
N PHE A 292 53.50 14.42 -3.81
CA PHE A 292 54.23 14.86 -2.62
C PHE A 292 55.61 14.22 -2.50
N ILE A 293 55.70 12.90 -2.72
CA ILE A 293 56.97 12.17 -2.73
C ILE A 293 57.88 12.69 -3.84
N ALA A 294 57.36 12.93 -5.05
CA ALA A 294 58.14 13.45 -6.17
C ALA A 294 58.67 14.86 -5.90
N VAL A 295 57.86 15.74 -5.31
CA VAL A 295 58.28 17.09 -4.90
C VAL A 295 59.34 17.01 -3.80
N ALA A 296 59.13 16.20 -2.78
CA ALA A 296 60.10 16.00 -1.70
C ALA A 296 61.43 15.44 -2.24
N ALA A 297 61.38 14.43 -3.10
CA ALA A 297 62.55 13.87 -3.77
C ALA A 297 63.27 14.93 -4.63
N GLY A 298 62.53 15.77 -5.36
CA GLY A 298 63.08 16.88 -6.14
C GLY A 298 63.78 17.93 -5.27
N VAL A 299 63.19 18.30 -4.13
CA VAL A 299 63.79 19.22 -3.14
C VAL A 299 65.05 18.61 -2.54
N ILE A 300 65.00 17.34 -2.11
CA ILE A 300 66.16 16.62 -1.56
C ILE A 300 67.28 16.53 -2.61
N TRP A 301 66.93 16.20 -3.86
CA TRP A 301 67.88 16.18 -4.96
C TRP A 301 68.54 17.55 -5.18
N ARG A 302 67.76 18.63 -5.16
CA ARG A 302 68.30 19.99 -5.32
C ARG A 302 69.22 20.39 -4.17
N LEU A 303 68.83 20.08 -2.92
CA LEU A 303 69.65 20.30 -1.73
C LEU A 303 70.96 19.50 -1.79
N SER A 304 70.92 18.26 -2.29
CA SER A 304 72.11 17.43 -2.45
C SER A 304 73.11 17.98 -3.46
N ILE A 305 72.64 18.62 -4.55
CA ILE A 305 73.49 19.31 -5.51
C ILE A 305 74.15 20.53 -4.86
N TRP A 306 73.39 21.36 -4.15
CA TRP A 306 73.93 22.52 -3.44
C TRP A 306 74.97 22.14 -2.39
N ALA A 307 74.72 21.07 -1.64
CA ALA A 307 75.69 20.56 -0.67
C ALA A 307 77.00 20.11 -1.34
N ARG A 308 76.90 19.49 -2.53
CA ARG A 308 78.07 19.09 -3.32
C ARG A 308 78.83 20.31 -3.86
N ASP A 309 78.13 21.30 -4.39
CA ASP A 309 78.72 22.55 -4.92
C ASP A 309 79.45 23.33 -3.81
N LEU A 310 78.86 23.42 -2.61
CA LEU A 310 79.50 24.01 -1.44
C LEU A 310 80.77 23.26 -1.03
N HIS A 311 80.73 21.93 -1.03
CA HIS A 311 81.90 21.12 -0.69
C HIS A 311 83.04 21.28 -1.72
N THR A 312 82.72 21.39 -3.00
CA THR A 312 83.72 21.68 -4.05
C THR A 312 84.27 23.09 -3.97
N SER A 313 83.45 24.10 -3.62
CA SER A 313 83.95 25.47 -3.42
C SER A 313 84.84 25.63 -2.19
N ALA A 314 84.66 24.78 -1.16
CA ALA A 314 85.53 24.76 0.01
C ALA A 314 86.89 24.06 -0.24
N LEU A 315 87.04 23.36 -1.37
CA LEU A 315 88.26 22.66 -1.76
C LEU A 315 89.12 23.46 -2.75
N ASP A 316 88.59 24.54 -3.35
CA ASP A 316 89.29 25.32 -4.39
C ASP A 316 89.93 26.62 -3.88
N ASP A 317 90.17 26.73 -2.57
CA ASP A 317 90.91 27.85 -1.95
C ASP A 317 92.10 27.36 -1.12
N ILE A 318 93.03 26.64 -1.76
CA ILE A 318 94.47 26.66 -1.42
C ILE A 318 95.27 26.48 -2.74
N VAL A 319 95.27 27.49 -3.61
CA VAL A 319 96.41 27.70 -4.51
C VAL A 319 97.41 28.55 -3.74
N THR A 320 98.36 27.89 -3.08
CA THR A 320 99.57 28.58 -2.61
C THR A 320 100.29 29.12 -3.84
N PRO A 321 100.66 30.42 -3.89
CA PRO A 321 101.54 30.90 -4.95
C PRO A 321 102.85 30.14 -4.81
N LEU A 322 103.13 29.28 -5.81
CA LEU A 322 104.40 28.57 -5.91
C LEU A 322 105.49 29.64 -6.09
N GLU A 323 106.42 29.66 -5.14
CA GLU A 323 107.73 30.31 -5.18
C GLU A 323 108.35 30.22 -6.58
N VAL A 324 108.70 31.37 -7.17
CA VAL A 324 109.60 31.46 -8.32
C VAL A 324 110.92 32.00 -7.78
N ASP A 325 111.86 31.10 -7.51
CA ASP A 325 113.26 31.41 -7.28
C ASP A 325 114.11 31.01 -8.50
N ASP A 326 115.02 31.92 -8.85
CA ASP A 326 116.24 31.85 -9.66
C ASP A 326 116.19 31.61 -11.19
N ALA A 327 116.42 32.71 -11.93
CA ALA A 327 117.59 32.89 -12.81
C ALA A 327 117.86 34.39 -13.10
#